data_AF-A0A0V0YWW1-F1
#
_entry.id   AF-A0A0V0YWW1-F1
#
_cell.length_a   1.000
_cell.length_b   1.000
_cell.length_c   1.000
_cell.angle_alpha   90.00
_cell.angle_beta   90.00
_cell.angle_gamma   90.00
#
_symmetry.space_group_name_H-M   'P 1'
#
loop_
_entity.id
_entity.type
_entity.pdbx_description
1 polymer ?
#
loop_
_entity_poly.entity_id
_entity_poly.type
_entity_poly.pdbx_seq_one_letter_code
_entity_poly.pdbx_strand_id
1 'polypeptide(L)' 'MQRKLVDGLRATAEEKFFCEGCVFGSMTRKLHKEVTERRQSVPGEIIHADVCGPFIHPSVGGNRYFICFKDESSGYRK' A
#
# COMPACT_ATOMS: atom_id res chain seq x y z
N MET A 1 -10.64 -13.85 -39.73
CA MET A 1 -11.33 -12.75 -40.43
C MET A 1 -10.49 -11.49 -40.29
N GLN A 2 -9.77 -11.06 -41.33
CA GLN A 2 -9.00 -9.81 -41.30
C GLN A 2 -9.96 -8.63 -41.52
N ARG A 3 -10.06 -7.71 -40.55
CA ARG A 3 -10.76 -6.44 -40.74
C ARG A 3 -9.76 -5.41 -41.27
N LYS A 4 -9.94 -4.95 -42.52
CA LYS A 4 -9.20 -3.81 -43.09
C LYS A 4 -9.71 -2.53 -42.43
N LEU A 5 -9.03 -2.08 -41.37
CA LEU A 5 -9.32 -0.82 -40.68
C LEU A 5 -8.55 0.36 -41.28
N VAL A 6 -7.43 0.11 -41.97
CA VAL A 6 -6.59 1.08 -42.68
C VAL A 6 -5.91 0.43 -43.89
N ASP A 7 -5.66 1.20 -44.96
CA ASP A 7 -4.91 0.71 -46.13
C ASP A 7 -3.41 0.74 -45.87
N GLY A 8 -2.71 -0.35 -46.27
CA GLY A 8 -1.25 -0.49 -46.18
C GLY A 8 -0.71 -1.21 -44.93
N LEU A 9 -1.52 -1.40 -43.89
CA LEU A 9 -1.09 -2.13 -42.69
C LEU A 9 -1.36 -3.64 -42.83
N ARG A 10 -0.30 -4.44 -42.96
CA ARG A 10 -0.39 -5.91 -42.84
C ARG A 10 -0.24 -6.30 -41.37
N ALA A 11 -1.37 -6.40 -40.65
CA ALA A 11 -1.38 -6.97 -39.32
C ALA A 11 -1.24 -8.49 -39.43
N THR A 12 -0.02 -9.00 -39.26
CA THR A 12 0.25 -10.43 -39.06
C THR A 12 -0.10 -10.75 -37.61
N ALA A 13 -1.32 -11.22 -37.38
CA ALA A 13 -1.76 -11.63 -36.05
C ALA A 13 -1.17 -13.01 -35.75
N GLU A 14 0.08 -13.09 -35.30
CA GLU A 14 0.62 -14.33 -34.76
C GLU A 14 1.67 -14.09 -33.66
N GLU A 15 1.50 -14.92 -32.62
CA GLU A 15 2.17 -15.04 -31.32
C GLU A 15 1.83 -14.01 -30.22
N LYS A 16 1.64 -14.56 -29.00
CA LYS A 16 1.48 -13.79 -27.77
C LYS A 16 2.78 -13.04 -27.52
N PHE A 17 2.83 -11.76 -27.89
CA PHE A 17 3.94 -10.87 -27.60
C PHE A 17 4.13 -10.74 -26.08
N PHE A 18 5.25 -11.24 -25.57
CA PHE A 18 5.65 -11.06 -24.18
C PHE A 18 6.70 -9.95 -24.12
N CYS A 19 6.42 -8.89 -23.36
CA CYS A 19 7.36 -7.80 -23.10
C CYS A 19 7.50 -7.60 -21.60
N GLU A 20 8.68 -7.90 -21.08
CA GLU A 20 9.01 -7.76 -19.65
C GLU A 20 8.86 -6.32 -19.16
N GLY A 21 9.29 -5.33 -19.96
CA GLY A 21 9.14 -3.91 -19.62
C GLY A 21 7.68 -3.45 -19.53
N CYS A 22 6.81 -3.95 -20.42
CA CYS A 22 5.37 -3.70 -20.34
C CYS A 22 4.76 -4.36 -19.10
N VAL A 23 5.22 -5.56 -18.72
CA VAL A 23 4.77 -6.22 -17.50
C VAL A 23 5.13 -5.40 -16.28
N PHE A 24 6.38 -4.94 -16.13
CA PHE A 24 6.78 -4.11 -14.99
C PHE A 24 6.12 -2.73 -14.97
N GLY A 25 5.92 -2.11 -16.13
CA GLY A 25 5.30 -0.79 -16.25
C GLY A 25 3.78 -0.81 -16.06
N SER A 26 3.12 -1.95 -16.30
CA SER A 26 1.65 -2.09 -16.24
C SER A 26 1.16 -3.07 -15.18
N MET A 27 2.04 -3.72 -14.43
CA MET A 27 1.61 -4.60 -13.35
C MET A 27 0.89 -3.82 -12.26
N THR A 28 -0.32 -4.25 -11.93
CA THR A 28 -1.01 -3.79 -10.74
C THR A 28 -0.79 -4.79 -9.62
N ARG A 29 -0.57 -4.29 -8.39
CA ARG A 29 -0.53 -5.18 -7.23
C ARG A 29 -1.93 -5.80 -7.05
N LYS A 30 -2.01 -7.12 -6.96
CA LYS A 30 -3.25 -7.79 -6.52
C LYS A 30 -3.63 -7.26 -5.13
N LEU A 31 -4.93 -7.10 -4.89
CA LEU A 31 -5.42 -6.72 -3.57
C LEU A 31 -4.93 -7.71 -2.53
N HIS A 32 -4.55 -7.18 -1.36
CA HIS A 32 -4.31 -8.02 -0.19
C HIS A 32 -5.62 -8.66 0.24
N LYS A 33 -5.54 -9.81 0.91
CA LYS A 33 -6.71 -10.40 1.57
C LYS A 33 -7.31 -9.35 2.52
N GLU A 34 -8.61 -9.16 2.42
CA GLU A 34 -9.32 -8.28 3.33
C GLU A 34 -9.25 -8.85 4.74
N VAL A 35 -8.81 -8.02 5.69
CA VAL A 35 -8.91 -8.35 7.11
C VAL A 35 -10.21 -7.74 7.60
N THR A 36 -11.28 -8.55 7.57
CA THR A 36 -12.63 -8.12 7.96
C THR A 36 -12.85 -8.14 9.46
N GLU A 37 -12.10 -8.96 10.19
CA GLU A 37 -12.23 -9.11 11.63
C GLU A 37 -11.02 -8.57 12.36
N ARG A 38 -11.30 -7.82 13.43
CA ARG A 38 -10.27 -7.37 14.35
C ARG A 38 -9.75 -8.58 15.13
N ARG A 39 -8.43 -8.70 15.23
CA ARG A 39 -7.81 -9.72 16.09
C ARG A 39 -8.34 -9.56 17.52
N GLN A 40 -8.88 -10.64 18.09
CA GLN A 40 -9.24 -10.67 19.50
C GLN A 40 -7.98 -10.52 20.35
N SER A 41 -8.01 -9.59 21.29
CA SER A 41 -6.94 -9.33 22.25
C SER A 41 -7.53 -8.82 23.56
N VAL A 42 -6.79 -8.97 24.66
CA VAL A 42 -7.13 -8.39 25.97
C VAL A 42 -6.32 -7.10 26.23
N PRO A 43 -6.80 -6.17 27.09
CA PRO A 43 -6.08 -4.93 27.37
C PRO A 43 -4.65 -5.19 27.86
N GLY A 44 -3.67 -4.53 27.26
CA GLY A 44 -2.24 -4.66 27.56
C GLY A 44 -1.52 -5.79 26.84
N GLU A 45 -2.21 -6.63 26.06
CA GLU A 45 -1.60 -7.75 25.34
C GLU A 45 -0.80 -7.28 24.10
N ILE A 46 -1.36 -6.31 23.36
CA ILE A 46 -0.76 -5.79 22.13
C ILE A 46 -0.77 -4.26 22.19
N ILE A 47 0.42 -3.68 22.23
CA ILE A 47 0.63 -2.23 22.22
C ILE A 47 1.32 -1.86 20.91
N HIS A 48 0.67 -1.01 20.12
CA HIS A 48 1.27 -0.38 18.96
C HIS A 48 1.99 0.87 19.39
N ALA A 49 3.25 1.01 18.99
CA ALA A 49 4.04 2.21 19.22
C ALA A 49 4.44 2.79 17.87
N ASP A 50 4.27 4.10 17.71
CA ASP A 50 4.71 4.81 16.51
C ASP A 50 5.34 6.16 16.88
N VAL A 51 6.34 6.57 16.10
CA VAL A 51 7.09 7.79 16.31
C VAL A 51 6.80 8.77 15.18
N CYS A 52 6.32 9.95 15.55
CA CYS A 52 6.12 11.07 14.64
C CYS A 52 7.21 12.13 14.85
N GLY A 53 7.80 12.60 13.75
CA GLY A 53 8.83 13.64 13.75
C GLY A 53 9.99 13.33 12.79
N PRO A 54 11.03 14.19 12.74
CA PRO A 54 11.20 15.40 13.55
C PRO A 54 10.24 16.53 13.15
N PHE A 55 9.66 17.21 14.13
CA PHE A 55 8.88 18.43 13.89
C PHE A 55 9.82 19.63 13.68
N ILE A 56 9.42 20.53 12.78
CA ILE A 56 10.15 21.77 12.47
C ILE A 56 10.26 22.64 13.74
N HIS A 57 9.15 22.78 14.47
CA HIS A 57 9.09 23.55 15.70
C HIS A 57 9.16 22.60 16.91
N PRO A 58 10.03 22.87 17.89
CA PRO A 58 10.06 22.08 19.11
C PRO A 58 8.77 22.28 19.94
N SER A 59 8.43 21.28 20.74
CA SER A 59 7.38 21.42 21.75
C SER A 59 7.78 22.43 22.83
N VAL A 60 6.84 22.77 23.72
CA VAL A 60 7.11 23.63 24.89
C VAL A 60 8.28 23.11 25.73
N GLY A 61 8.47 21.78 25.79
CA GLY A 61 9.58 21.14 26.49
C GLY A 61 10.86 20.98 25.66
N GLY A 62 10.94 21.53 24.45
CA GLY A 62 12.11 21.43 23.58
C GLY A 62 12.19 20.14 22.74
N ASN A 63 11.19 19.25 22.82
CA ASN A 63 11.22 17.97 22.11
C ASN A 63 10.80 18.13 20.64
N ARG A 64 11.42 17.37 19.73
CA ARG A 64 11.10 17.36 18.29
C ARG A 64 10.41 16.09 17.80
N TYR A 65 10.17 15.14 18.69
CA TYR A 65 9.52 13.87 18.36
C TYR A 65 8.37 13.62 19.34
N PHE A 66 7.35 12.94 18.85
CA PHE A 66 6.23 12.44 19.64
C PHE A 66 6.14 10.93 19.44
N ILE A 67 6.02 10.17 20.53
CA ILE A 67 5.75 8.74 20.48
C ILE A 67 4.33 8.50 20.97
N CYS A 68 3.55 7.75 20.20
CA CYS A 68 2.19 7.35 20.53
C CYS A 68 2.17 5.88 20.91
N PHE A 69 1.57 5.55 22.06
CA PHE A 69 1.28 4.16 22.43
C PHE A 69 -0.21 3.93 22.34
N LYS A 70 -0.64 2.92 21.57
CA LYS A 70 -2.04 2.53 21.43
C LYS A 70 -2.23 1.08 21.80
N ASP A 71 -3.10 0.81 22.77
CA ASP A 71 -3.54 -0.54 23.08
C ASP A 71 -4.52 -1.05 22.03
N GLU A 72 -4.31 -2.27 21.53
CA GLU A 72 -5.19 -2.89 20.54
C GLU A 72 -6.57 -3.16 21.15
N SER A 73 -6.66 -3.85 22.28
CA SER A 73 -7.94 -4.31 22.81
C SER A 73 -8.88 -3.17 23.23
N SER A 74 -8.39 -2.27 24.10
CA SER A 74 -9.16 -1.16 24.67
C SER A 74 -9.21 0.08 23.77
N GLY A 75 -8.27 0.21 22.82
CA GLY A 75 -8.10 1.44 22.03
C GLY A 75 -7.53 2.62 22.81
N TYR A 76 -7.12 2.43 24.07
CA TYR A 76 -6.48 3.46 24.90
C TYR A 76 -5.22 3.99 24.23
N ARG A 77 -5.00 5.31 24.31
CA ARG A 77 -3.81 5.98 23.78
C ARG A 77 -3.16 6.84 24.86
N LYS A 78 -1.84 6.81 24.93
CA LYS A 78 -1.01 7.66 25.80
C LYS A 78 -0.03 8.48 24.96
#